data_AF-A0A927SSQ2-F1
#
_entry.id   AF-A0A927SSQ2-F1
#
_cell.length_a   1.000
_cell.length_b   1.000
_cell.length_c   1.000
_cell.angle_alpha   90.00
_cell.angle_beta   90.00
_cell.angle_gamma   90.00
#
_symmetry.space_group_name_H-M   'P 1'
#
loop_
_entity.id
_entity.type
_entity.pdbx_description
1 polymer ?
#
loop_
_entity_poly.entity_id
_entity_poly.type
_entity_poly.pdbx_seq_one_letter_code
_entity_poly.pdbx_strand_id
1 'polypeptide(L)'
;MEIQKLNAAIEKAEARIREHYVKIGEKMYNHFVEAGNAPEHLVDNFAAVAASMAEVSELRKQVADIRMKKLCGALPKTTCPCCQKEILANSKFCHECGAPVEKKPGVVEKLKEEMKETEKIYAEAHAEALGVEEYPR
;
A
#
# COMPACT_ATOMS: atom_id res chain seq x y z
N MET A 1 32.49 6.23 29.27
CA MET A 1 31.05 5.89 29.36
C MET A 1 30.15 7.12 29.27
N GLU A 2 30.53 8.28 29.81
CA GLU A 2 29.70 9.51 29.76
C GLU A 2 29.39 9.98 28.33
N ILE A 3 30.40 10.01 27.46
CA ILE A 3 30.27 10.44 26.05
C ILE A 3 29.27 9.55 25.30
N GLN A 4 29.28 8.24 25.53
CA GLN A 4 28.34 7.31 24.89
C GLN A 4 26.89 7.56 25.35
N LYS A 5 26.67 7.88 26.63
CA LYS A 5 25.35 8.27 27.14
C LYS A 5 24.87 9.59 26.53
N LEU A 6 25.77 10.56 26.40
CA LEU A 6 25.44 11.85 25.77
C LEU A 6 25.11 11.69 24.28
N ASN A 7 25.88 10.88 23.54
CA ASN A 7 25.59 10.61 22.13
C ASN A 7 24.22 9.94 21.95
N ALA A 8 23.89 8.93 22.76
CA ALA A 8 22.57 8.29 22.72
C ALA A 8 21.42 9.28 23.07
N ALA A 9 21.66 10.21 24.00
CA ALA A 9 20.69 11.25 24.34
C ALA A 9 20.50 12.25 23.19
N ILE A 10 21.58 12.62 22.49
CA ILE A 10 21.55 13.47 21.30
C ILE A 10 20.75 12.79 20.18
N GLU A 11 21.06 11.54 19.85
CA GLU A 11 20.34 10.79 18.81
C GLU A 11 18.83 10.71 19.12
N LYS A 12 18.47 10.50 20.39
CA LYS A 12 17.07 10.49 20.82
C LYS A 12 16.41 11.87 20.73
N ALA A 13 17.16 12.95 20.97
CA ALA A 13 16.65 14.31 20.80
C ALA A 13 16.45 14.63 19.31
N GLU A 14 17.41 14.30 18.46
CA GLU A 14 17.34 14.48 17.01
C GLU A 14 16.20 13.67 16.38
N ALA A 15 15.96 12.44 16.84
CA ALA A 15 14.83 11.64 16.40
C ALA A 15 13.49 12.31 16.73
N ARG A 16 13.35 12.86 17.95
CA ARG A 16 12.15 13.62 18.36
C ARG A 16 11.96 14.89 17.53
N ILE A 17 13.05 15.61 17.24
CA ILE A 17 13.02 16.79 16.39
C ILE A 17 12.53 16.43 14.98
N ARG A 18 13.07 15.37 14.37
CA ARG A 18 12.62 14.90 13.04
C ARG A 18 11.15 14.53 13.04
N GLU A 19 10.70 13.78 14.05
CA GLU A 19 9.29 13.40 14.18
C GLU A 19 8.39 14.64 14.26
N HIS A 20 8.78 15.65 15.02
CA HIS A 20 7.97 16.87 15.18
C HIS A 20 7.97 17.72 13.90
N TYR A 21 9.08 17.78 13.16
CA TYR A 21 9.11 18.47 11.86
C TYR A 21 8.16 17.83 10.85
N VAL A 22 8.11 16.49 10.78
CA VAL A 22 7.16 15.77 9.92
C VAL A 22 5.72 16.12 10.33
N LYS A 23 5.39 15.98 11.63
CA LYS A 23 4.06 16.30 12.16
C LYS A 23 3.64 17.75 11.88
N ILE A 24 4.56 18.71 11.98
CA ILE A 24 4.29 20.11 11.67
C ILE A 24 4.02 20.29 10.17
N GLY A 25 4.84 19.69 9.31
CA GLY A 25 4.67 19.74 7.86
C GLY A 25 3.33 19.15 7.41
N GLU A 26 2.95 18.00 7.97
CA GLU A 26 1.65 17.36 7.73
C GLU A 26 0.49 18.27 8.15
N LYS A 27 0.53 18.81 9.37
CA LYS A 27 -0.51 19.75 9.85
C LYS A 27 -0.60 20.99 8.99
N MET A 28 0.53 21.53 8.54
CA MET A 28 0.56 22.70 7.66
C MET A 28 0.01 22.37 6.26
N TYR A 29 0.34 21.20 5.71
CA TYR A 29 -0.19 20.73 4.42
C TYR A 29 -1.70 20.52 4.48
N ASN A 30 -2.19 19.88 5.54
CA ASN A 30 -3.63 19.67 5.73
C ASN A 30 -4.36 21.01 5.86
N HIS A 31 -3.83 21.93 6.68
CA HIS A 31 -4.37 23.28 6.78
C HIS A 31 -4.34 24.03 5.43
N PHE A 32 -3.31 23.84 4.60
CA PHE A 32 -3.28 24.40 3.25
C PHE A 32 -4.40 23.83 2.37
N VAL A 33 -4.63 22.52 2.40
CA VAL A 33 -5.71 21.87 1.65
C VAL A 33 -7.09 22.36 2.12
N GLU A 34 -7.28 22.57 3.42
CA GLU A 34 -8.55 22.97 4.00
C GLU A 34 -8.83 24.48 3.91
N ALA A 35 -7.86 25.31 4.28
CA ALA A 35 -8.01 26.77 4.35
C ALA A 35 -7.60 27.48 3.05
N GLY A 36 -6.95 26.79 2.11
CA GLY A 36 -6.47 27.35 0.84
C GLY A 36 -5.37 28.40 1.00
N ASN A 37 -4.79 28.55 2.19
CA ASN A 37 -3.79 29.56 2.49
C ASN A 37 -2.48 28.90 2.93
N ALA A 38 -1.44 29.11 2.12
CA ALA A 38 -0.08 28.69 2.40
C ALA A 38 0.81 29.91 2.59
N PRO A 39 1.80 29.85 3.52
CA PRO A 39 2.88 30.83 3.52
C PRO A 39 3.56 30.87 2.15
N GLU A 40 3.78 32.07 1.61
CA GLU A 40 4.29 32.29 0.25
C GLU A 40 5.59 31.53 -0.05
N HIS A 41 6.48 31.44 0.95
CA HIS A 41 7.76 30.72 0.86
C HIS A 41 7.65 29.19 0.88
N LEU A 42 6.45 28.63 1.08
CA LEU A 42 6.21 27.18 1.12
C LEU A 42 5.34 26.69 -0.04
N VAL A 43 4.82 27.58 -0.88
CA VAL A 43 3.94 27.22 -2.01
C VAL A 43 4.57 26.16 -2.91
N ASP A 44 5.86 26.29 -3.22
CA ASP A 44 6.59 25.31 -4.04
C ASP A 44 6.66 23.92 -3.36
N ASN A 45 6.81 23.90 -2.03
CA ASN A 45 6.85 22.65 -1.26
C ASN A 45 5.46 21.98 -1.25
N PHE A 46 4.37 22.75 -1.11
CA PHE A 46 3.02 22.22 -1.20
C PHE A 46 2.73 21.65 -2.61
N ALA A 47 3.13 22.37 -3.66
CA ALA A 47 2.99 21.89 -5.04
C ALA A 47 3.79 20.60 -5.28
N ALA A 48 5.02 20.51 -4.76
CA ALA A 48 5.84 19.30 -4.86
C ALA A 48 5.21 18.12 -4.12
N VAL A 49 4.69 18.30 -2.91
CA VAL A 49 4.01 17.25 -2.14
C VAL A 49 2.76 16.78 -2.89
N ALA A 50 1.94 17.69 -3.43
CA ALA A 50 0.77 17.34 -4.22
C ALA A 50 1.14 16.52 -5.48
N ALA A 51 2.22 16.92 -6.19
CA ALA A 51 2.73 16.18 -7.33
C ALA A 51 3.22 14.78 -6.94
N SER A 52 3.97 14.65 -5.85
CA SER A 52 4.43 13.35 -5.34
C SER A 52 3.28 12.44 -4.90
N MET A 53 2.23 12.99 -4.30
CA MET A 53 1.02 12.22 -3.95
C MET A 53 0.33 11.65 -5.20
N ALA A 54 0.23 12.43 -6.27
CA ALA A 54 -0.31 11.98 -7.55
C ALA A 54 0.54 10.86 -8.18
N GLU A 55 1.87 11.02 -8.16
CA GLU A 55 2.81 10.00 -8.65
C GLU A 55 2.70 8.69 -7.85
N VAL A 56 2.64 8.78 -6.52
CA VAL A 56 2.45 7.62 -5.64
C VAL A 56 1.14 6.89 -5.97
N SER A 57 0.05 7.61 -6.21
CA SER A 57 -1.23 7.01 -6.62
C SER A 57 -1.10 6.22 -7.93
N GLU A 58 -0.42 6.78 -8.93
CA GLU A 58 -0.25 6.14 -10.22
C GLU A 58 0.68 4.92 -10.16
N LEU A 59 1.80 5.03 -9.46
CA LEU A 59 2.70 3.90 -9.21
C LEU A 59 1.97 2.75 -8.48
N ARG A 60 1.08 3.07 -7.53
CA ARG A 60 0.25 2.08 -6.83
C ARG A 60 -0.71 1.36 -7.79
N LYS A 61 -1.33 2.06 -8.75
CA LYS A 61 -2.16 1.43 -9.80
C LYS A 61 -1.35 0.51 -10.69
N GLN A 62 -0.17 0.94 -11.13
CA GLN A 62 0.72 0.12 -11.95
C GLN A 62 1.13 -1.17 -11.22
N VAL A 63 1.43 -1.09 -9.91
CA VAL A 63 1.70 -2.28 -9.09
C VAL A 63 0.49 -3.22 -9.05
N ALA A 64 -0.73 -2.69 -8.90
CA ALA A 64 -1.96 -3.48 -8.92
C ALA A 64 -2.17 -4.17 -10.28
N ASP A 65 -1.98 -3.46 -11.39
CA ASP A 65 -2.12 -3.99 -12.74
C ASP A 65 -1.09 -5.09 -13.05
N ILE A 66 0.17 -4.89 -12.64
CA ILE A 66 1.23 -5.90 -12.81
C ILE A 66 0.88 -7.16 -12.00
N ARG A 67 0.39 -6.99 -10.78
CA ARG A 67 -0.06 -8.12 -9.94
C ARG A 67 -1.24 -8.85 -10.60
N MET A 68 -2.24 -8.12 -11.09
CA MET A 68 -3.40 -8.70 -11.78
C MET A 68 -2.99 -9.46 -13.04
N LYS A 69 -2.11 -8.89 -13.88
CA LYS A 69 -1.57 -9.56 -15.08
C LYS A 69 -0.79 -10.83 -14.72
N LYS A 70 0.02 -10.79 -13.66
CA LYS A 70 0.71 -11.99 -13.14
C LYS A 70 -0.29 -13.04 -12.66
N LEU A 71 -1.36 -12.67 -11.97
CA LEU A 71 -2.40 -13.62 -11.55
C LEU A 71 -3.11 -14.28 -12.74
N CYS A 72 -3.46 -13.53 -13.78
CA CYS A 72 -4.08 -14.10 -14.98
C CYS A 72 -3.14 -15.04 -15.77
N GLY A 73 -1.82 -14.85 -15.67
CA GLY A 73 -0.83 -15.68 -16.35
C GLY A 73 -0.20 -16.80 -15.51
N ALA A 74 -0.25 -16.72 -14.17
CA ALA A 74 0.51 -17.57 -13.26
C ALA A 74 -0.35 -18.55 -12.44
N LEU A 75 -1.65 -18.63 -12.69
CA LEU A 75 -2.44 -19.73 -12.16
C LEU A 75 -1.84 -21.04 -12.70
N PRO A 76 -1.46 -21.98 -11.83
CA PRO A 76 -0.86 -23.24 -12.28
C PRO A 76 -1.82 -23.89 -13.27
N LYS A 77 -1.34 -24.16 -14.48
CA LYS A 77 -2.11 -24.88 -15.48
C LYS A 77 -1.91 -26.38 -15.27
N THR A 78 -2.96 -27.15 -15.46
CA THR A 78 -2.94 -28.60 -15.37
C THR A 78 -3.70 -29.18 -16.56
N THR A 79 -3.41 -30.43 -16.89
CA THR A 79 -4.08 -31.11 -17.99
C THR A 79 -5.31 -31.83 -17.46
N CYS A 80 -6.47 -31.62 -18.08
CA CYS A 80 -7.68 -32.31 -17.70
C CYS A 80 -7.53 -33.83 -17.92
N PRO A 81 -7.82 -34.68 -16.93
CA PRO A 81 -7.70 -36.14 -17.08
C PRO A 81 -8.73 -36.75 -18.04
N CYS A 82 -9.82 -36.04 -18.33
CA CYS A 82 -10.93 -36.53 -19.15
C CYS A 82 -10.78 -36.12 -20.63
N CYS A 83 -10.50 -34.84 -20.91
CA CYS A 83 -10.39 -34.34 -22.29
C CYS A 83 -8.97 -34.00 -22.73
N GLN A 84 -7.98 -34.15 -21.84
CA GLN A 84 -6.56 -33.86 -22.08
C GLN A 84 -6.24 -32.40 -22.48
N LYS A 85 -7.19 -31.47 -22.30
CA LYS A 85 -6.96 -30.04 -22.57
C LYS A 85 -6.37 -29.32 -21.36
N GLU A 86 -5.62 -28.27 -21.63
CA GLU A 86 -5.01 -27.41 -20.61
C GLU A 86 -6.10 -26.59 -19.89
N ILE A 87 -6.12 -26.67 -18.57
CA ILE A 87 -7.08 -25.98 -17.70
C ILE A 87 -6.37 -25.34 -16.52
N LEU A 88 -7.02 -24.37 -15.88
CA LEU A 88 -6.52 -23.77 -14.64
C LEU A 88 -6.65 -24.76 -13.47
N ALA A 89 -5.56 -25.02 -12.73
CA ALA A 89 -5.53 -25.98 -11.63
C ALA A 89 -6.29 -25.54 -10.38
N ASN A 90 -6.81 -24.30 -10.36
CA ASN A 90 -7.76 -23.82 -9.35
C ASN A 90 -9.24 -23.98 -9.77
N SER A 91 -9.51 -24.42 -11.01
CA SER A 91 -10.88 -24.62 -11.49
C SER A 91 -11.49 -25.87 -10.87
N LYS A 92 -12.75 -25.78 -10.41
CA LYS A 92 -13.51 -26.93 -9.89
C LYS A 92 -13.90 -27.92 -11.00
N PHE A 93 -14.07 -27.40 -12.21
CA PHE A 93 -14.53 -28.13 -13.38
C PHE A 93 -13.71 -27.71 -14.60
N CYS A 94 -13.49 -28.63 -15.52
CA CYS A 94 -12.90 -28.31 -16.82
C CYS A 94 -13.88 -27.44 -17.62
N HIS A 95 -13.45 -26.29 -18.13
CA HIS A 95 -14.30 -25.42 -18.96
C HIS A 95 -14.59 -26.01 -20.34
N GLU A 96 -13.82 -27.00 -20.79
CA GLU A 96 -13.99 -27.65 -22.10
C GLU A 96 -14.93 -28.86 -22.05
N CYS A 97 -14.89 -29.67 -20.99
CA CYS A 97 -15.64 -30.92 -20.93
C CYS A 97 -16.52 -31.09 -19.69
N GLY A 98 -16.51 -30.12 -18.76
CA GLY A 98 -17.30 -30.16 -17.53
C GLY A 98 -16.84 -31.17 -16.48
N ALA A 99 -15.78 -31.94 -16.73
CA ALA A 99 -15.27 -32.94 -15.79
C ALA A 99 -14.76 -32.28 -14.49
N PRO A 100 -15.00 -32.87 -13.31
CA PRO A 100 -14.49 -32.36 -12.04
C PRO A 100 -12.96 -32.47 -11.99
N VAL A 101 -12.32 -31.45 -11.42
CA VAL A 101 -10.86 -31.35 -11.34
C VAL A 101 -10.46 -31.19 -9.88
N GLU A 102 -9.48 -31.99 -9.45
CA GLU A 102 -9.02 -32.00 -8.06
C GLU A 102 -8.18 -30.75 -7.78
N LYS A 103 -8.63 -29.92 -6.84
CA LYS A 103 -7.96 -28.66 -6.49
C LYS A 103 -6.64 -28.94 -5.78
N LYS A 104 -5.58 -28.20 -6.11
CA LYS A 104 -4.42 -27.98 -5.22
C LYS A 104 -4.54 -26.59 -4.57
N PRO A 105 -5.18 -26.46 -3.38
CA PRO A 105 -5.59 -25.18 -2.80
C PRO A 105 -4.47 -24.40 -2.08
N GLY A 106 -3.22 -24.46 -2.56
CA GLY A 106 -2.09 -23.82 -1.85
C GLY A 106 -1.79 -22.38 -2.28
N VAL A 107 -2.16 -22.01 -3.50
CA VAL A 107 -1.67 -20.78 -4.16
C VAL A 107 -2.70 -19.64 -4.08
N VAL A 108 -3.99 -19.98 -4.12
CA VAL A 108 -5.08 -18.99 -4.11
C VAL A 108 -5.28 -18.39 -2.71
N GLU A 109 -5.10 -19.20 -1.67
CA GLU A 109 -5.18 -18.79 -0.26
C GLU A 109 -4.06 -17.81 0.09
N LYS A 110 -2.80 -18.11 -0.27
CA LYS A 110 -1.66 -17.21 -0.04
C LYS A 110 -1.80 -15.86 -0.75
N LEU A 111 -2.27 -15.87 -1.99
CA LEU A 111 -2.49 -14.63 -2.75
C LEU A 111 -3.63 -13.78 -2.16
N LYS A 112 -4.68 -14.39 -1.62
CA LYS A 112 -5.74 -13.65 -0.90
C LYS A 112 -5.22 -13.04 0.39
N GLU A 113 -4.30 -13.70 1.08
CA GLU A 113 -3.64 -13.16 2.26
C GLU A 113 -2.72 -11.99 1.88
N GLU A 114 -1.91 -12.12 0.83
CA GLU A 114 -1.03 -11.04 0.33
C GLU A 114 -1.82 -9.83 -0.20
N MET A 115 -2.97 -10.05 -0.83
CA MET A 115 -3.87 -8.97 -1.27
C MET A 115 -4.52 -8.27 -0.09
N LYS A 116 -5.04 -9.02 0.89
CA LYS A 116 -5.59 -8.45 2.12
C LYS A 116 -4.53 -7.67 2.91
N GLU A 117 -3.31 -8.18 2.97
CA GLU A 117 -2.20 -7.52 3.65
C GLU A 117 -1.82 -6.22 2.95
N THR A 118 -1.77 -6.22 1.60
CA THR A 118 -1.53 -5.00 0.83
C THR A 118 -2.66 -3.97 0.99
N GLU A 119 -3.93 -4.40 0.98
CA GLU A 119 -5.08 -3.52 1.22
C GLU A 119 -5.07 -2.96 2.66
N LYS A 120 -4.65 -3.75 3.65
CA LYS A 120 -4.53 -3.31 5.04
C LYS A 120 -3.44 -2.27 5.23
N ILE A 121 -2.24 -2.51 4.69
CA ILE A 121 -1.12 -1.55 4.72
C ILE A 121 -1.52 -0.22 4.09
N TYR A 122 -2.36 -0.26 3.05
CA TYR A 122 -2.89 0.94 2.40
C TYR A 122 -3.95 1.63 3.26
N ALA A 123 -4.91 0.88 3.81
CA ALA A 123 -5.94 1.42 4.69
C ALA A 123 -5.34 2.02 5.97
N GLU A 124 -4.30 1.42 6.52
CA GLU A 124 -3.57 1.92 7.69
C GLU A 124 -2.78 3.19 7.32
N ALA A 125 -2.04 3.20 6.21
CA ALA A 125 -1.35 4.41 5.73
C ALA A 125 -2.29 5.56 5.33
N HIS A 126 -3.57 5.28 5.03
CA HIS A 126 -4.58 6.28 4.66
C HIS A 126 -5.47 6.69 5.84
N ALA A 127 -5.69 5.81 6.82
CA ALA A 127 -6.41 6.12 8.06
C ALA A 127 -5.52 6.91 9.03
N GLU A 128 -4.21 6.65 9.05
CA GLU A 128 -3.23 7.43 9.83
C GLU A 128 -3.10 8.88 9.32
N ALA A 129 -3.51 9.15 8.08
CA ALA A 129 -3.54 10.49 7.47
C ALA A 129 -4.84 11.29 7.74
N LEU A 130 -5.90 10.68 8.30
CA LEU A 130 -7.24 11.30 8.43
C LEU A 130 -7.90 11.12 9.82
N GLY A 131 -7.18 10.65 10.82
CA GLY A 131 -7.74 10.39 12.15
C GLY A 131 -7.80 11.61 13.08
N VAL A 132 -8.97 12.27 13.08
CA VAL A 132 -9.75 12.77 14.25
C VAL A 132 -9.05 13.72 15.25
N GLU A 133 -9.70 14.65 15.94
CA GLU A 133 -11.10 14.93 16.23
C GLU A 133 -11.14 16.39 16.67
N GLU A 134 -12.28 17.03 16.40
CA GLU A 134 -12.68 18.35 16.86
C GLU A 134 -12.27 18.65 18.31
N TYR A 135 -11.80 19.88 18.60
CA TYR A 135 -12.32 20.68 19.72
C TYR A 135 -11.78 22.13 19.68
N PRO A 136 -12.34 23.08 20.45
CA PRO A 136 -12.79 24.36 19.99
C PRO A 136 -11.95 25.48 20.64
N ARG A 137 -12.15 26.68 20.09
CA ARG A 137 -11.91 28.02 20.65
C ARG A 137 -10.80 28.22 21.69
#